data_AF-A0A3A5ARH3-F1
#
_entry.id   AF-A0A3A5ARH3-F1
#
_cell.length_a   1.000
_cell.length_b   1.000
_cell.length_c   1.000
_cell.angle_alpha   90.00
_cell.angle_beta   90.00
_cell.angle_gamma   90.00
#
_symmetry.space_group_name_H-M   'P 1'
#
loop_
_entity.id
_entity.type
_entity.pdbx_description
1 polymer ?
#
loop_
_entity_poly.entity_id
_entity_poly.type
_entity_poly.pdbx_seq_one_letter_code
_entity_poly.pdbx_strand_id
1 'polypeptide(L)'
;MTQWQSLYKSEDWLGCWIGLGIIAVAILYFSLTGLSYKAPGFRWTTATEFQSHVTAMAPVVDQIIKQAEAKGETALLAEAQALQKAIPTKDRKAIGAAGKKMEAAAKKAKDKDLKAKAGSVGKGFGDQAGRLPDKVMSADNFKYSLYIFVAYLFIGIIGMALMGQPVGFFITGFPVVFIISWLSLFLAGNYTIHEYGLEYVLFCLILGLLVSNTVGTPGWIRPAVKTEFYIKAGLVILGARVLFGVILKAGALGMVQALAVVGIVWYACWWLCKKLGIDDDFAAMLSSSVSICGVSAAIATAGAVKGDPKKLSYVTSIVLVCAVPMMVLMPIISKAVGMPDAVAGAWLGGTLDTSGSVVAAGALISDLAMKVGVTVKMSQNVLIGVAAFILSVVWTLKGSKEGEQASLWEIWYRFPKFVLGFLASSLLFSFVLSEPVIKAIGKPVQALEVWFFALAFTSIGLETRFMDLAALGGGKPAVAFLVAQGFNVIWTLILAYLLFGGILFPSPVF
;
A
#
# COMPACT_ATOMS: atom_id res chain seq x y z
N MET A 1 -40.60 11.89 8.33
CA MET A 1 -39.72 11.65 7.17
C MET A 1 -39.16 10.25 7.29
N THR A 2 -39.43 9.38 6.33
CA THR A 2 -38.99 7.97 6.37
C THR A 2 -37.47 7.90 6.33
N GLN A 3 -36.87 7.01 7.15
CA GLN A 3 -35.42 6.78 7.27
C GLN A 3 -34.67 6.61 5.92
N TRP A 4 -35.40 6.35 4.84
CA TRP A 4 -34.90 6.25 3.47
C TRP A 4 -34.33 7.55 2.88
N GLN A 5 -34.96 8.69 3.15
CA GLN A 5 -34.56 9.97 2.53
C GLN A 5 -33.23 10.53 3.07
N SER A 6 -32.73 9.99 4.19
CA SER A 6 -31.46 10.41 4.81
C SER A 6 -30.32 9.41 4.58
N LEU A 7 -30.61 8.18 4.14
CA LEU A 7 -29.58 7.15 3.95
C LEU A 7 -28.57 7.52 2.87
N TYR A 8 -29.02 7.98 1.70
CA TYR A 8 -28.11 8.33 0.60
C TYR A 8 -27.23 9.55 0.91
N LYS A 9 -27.53 10.30 1.98
CA LYS A 9 -26.76 11.45 2.48
C LYS A 9 -25.80 11.07 3.61
N SER A 10 -25.75 9.81 4.04
CA SER A 10 -24.79 9.38 5.05
C SER A 10 -23.37 9.35 4.48
N GLU A 11 -22.37 9.52 5.35
CA GLU A 11 -20.95 9.41 4.98
C GLU A 11 -20.63 8.07 4.30
N ASP A 12 -21.33 7.00 4.66
CA ASP A 12 -21.16 5.66 4.07
C ASP A 12 -21.53 5.62 2.59
N TRP A 13 -22.66 6.24 2.22
CA TRP A 13 -23.10 6.28 0.83
C TRP A 13 -22.31 7.31 0.04
N LEU A 14 -22.02 8.47 0.61
CA LEU A 14 -21.22 9.50 -0.04
C LEU A 14 -19.82 8.98 -0.40
N GLY A 15 -19.15 8.27 0.50
CA GLY A 15 -17.86 7.62 0.19
C GLY A 15 -17.98 6.63 -0.97
N CYS A 16 -19.05 5.83 -1.00
CA CYS A 16 -19.34 4.91 -2.10
C CYS A 16 -19.53 5.63 -3.45
N TRP A 17 -20.40 6.64 -3.48
CA TRP A 17 -20.69 7.41 -4.70
C TRP A 17 -19.47 8.16 -5.22
N ILE A 18 -18.68 8.75 -4.33
CA ILE A 18 -17.47 9.47 -4.69
C ILE A 18 -16.43 8.52 -5.29
N GLY A 19 -16.16 7.40 -4.61
CA GLY A 19 -15.17 6.43 -5.09
C GLY A 19 -15.56 5.84 -6.46
N LEU A 20 -16.81 5.41 -6.61
CA LEU A 20 -17.31 4.88 -7.89
C LEU A 20 -17.39 5.97 -8.97
N GLY A 21 -17.78 7.20 -8.61
CA GLY A 21 -17.83 8.34 -9.51
C GLY A 21 -16.46 8.71 -10.07
N ILE A 22 -15.43 8.71 -9.23
CA ILE A 22 -14.04 8.95 -9.65
C ILE A 22 -13.57 7.86 -10.63
N ILE A 23 -13.88 6.59 -10.35
CA ILE A 23 -13.58 5.49 -11.26
C ILE A 23 -14.31 5.67 -12.60
N ALA A 24 -15.61 5.99 -12.57
CA ALA A 24 -16.40 6.21 -13.76
C ALA A 24 -15.86 7.37 -14.61
N VAL A 25 -15.49 8.50 -13.99
CA VAL A 25 -14.87 9.63 -14.67
C VAL A 25 -13.53 9.24 -15.29
N ALA A 26 -12.69 8.46 -14.59
CA ALA A 26 -11.42 7.98 -15.13
C ALA A 26 -11.61 7.07 -16.35
N ILE A 27 -12.60 6.18 -16.31
CA ILE A 27 -12.97 5.31 -17.44
C ILE A 27 -13.48 6.16 -18.60
N LEU A 28 -14.46 7.04 -18.37
CA LEU A 28 -15.07 7.88 -19.39
C LEU A 28 -14.03 8.80 -20.05
N TYR A 29 -13.17 9.43 -19.26
CA TYR A 29 -12.09 10.27 -19.77
C TYR A 29 -11.17 9.50 -20.72
N PHE A 30 -10.75 8.29 -20.32
CA PHE A 30 -9.91 7.45 -21.17
C PHE A 30 -10.65 6.97 -22.42
N SER A 31 -11.91 6.54 -22.29
CA SER A 31 -12.72 6.08 -23.42
C SER A 31 -13.00 7.19 -24.45
N LEU A 32 -13.16 8.44 -24.01
CA LEU A 32 -13.46 9.57 -24.89
C LEU A 32 -12.20 10.17 -25.54
N THR A 33 -11.07 10.22 -24.81
CA THR A 33 -9.87 10.93 -25.26
C THR A 33 -8.74 10.01 -25.71
N GLY A 34 -8.78 8.73 -25.32
CA GLY A 34 -7.64 7.81 -25.42
C GLY A 34 -6.47 8.16 -24.50
N LEU A 35 -6.58 9.21 -23.69
CA LEU A 35 -5.53 9.69 -22.80
C LEU A 35 -5.77 9.24 -21.37
N SER A 36 -4.69 8.92 -20.66
CA SER A 36 -4.74 8.66 -19.22
C SER A 36 -4.38 9.91 -18.43
N TYR A 37 -5.07 10.11 -17.30
CA TYR A 37 -4.76 11.19 -16.38
C TYR A 37 -3.33 11.06 -15.83
N LYS A 38 -2.55 12.15 -15.87
CA LYS A 38 -1.23 12.21 -15.26
C LYS A 38 -1.35 12.70 -13.83
N ALA A 39 -1.11 11.80 -12.88
CA ALA A 39 -1.02 12.14 -11.47
C ALA A 39 0.33 12.79 -11.12
N PRO A 40 0.38 13.64 -10.08
CA PRO A 40 1.65 14.19 -9.60
C PRO A 40 2.57 13.06 -9.12
N GLY A 41 3.85 13.18 -9.48
CA GLY A 41 4.89 12.27 -9.06
C GLY A 41 5.60 12.80 -7.82
N PHE A 42 5.73 11.96 -6.80
CA PHE A 42 6.43 12.30 -5.56
C PHE A 42 7.79 11.64 -5.40
N ARG A 43 8.22 10.79 -6.34
CA ARG A 43 9.50 10.08 -6.23
C ARG A 43 10.68 10.97 -6.59
N TRP A 44 11.64 11.09 -5.67
CA TRP A 44 12.87 11.84 -5.89
C TRP A 44 14.06 11.19 -5.19
N THR A 45 15.26 11.46 -5.72
CA THR A 45 16.53 10.90 -5.26
C THR A 45 17.56 12.02 -5.28
N THR A 46 18.23 12.26 -4.16
CA THR A 46 19.33 13.23 -4.05
C THR A 46 20.54 12.80 -4.90
N ALA A 47 21.49 13.71 -5.12
CA ALA A 47 22.73 13.36 -5.80
C ALA A 47 23.52 12.28 -5.02
N THR A 48 23.63 12.43 -3.70
CA THR A 48 24.34 11.49 -2.82
C THR A 48 23.71 10.10 -2.85
N GLU A 49 22.38 10.01 -2.69
CA GLU A 49 21.67 8.72 -2.74
C GLU A 49 21.81 8.04 -4.10
N PHE A 50 21.75 8.82 -5.18
CA PHE A 50 21.95 8.28 -6.52
C PHE A 50 23.35 7.70 -6.68
N GLN A 51 24.38 8.38 -6.19
CA GLN A 51 25.76 7.85 -6.23
C GLN A 51 25.90 6.60 -5.36
N SER A 52 25.27 6.55 -4.18
CA SER A 52 25.26 5.35 -3.33
C SER A 52 24.59 4.16 -4.04
N HIS A 53 23.44 4.40 -4.69
CA HIS A 53 22.75 3.39 -5.49
C HIS A 53 23.61 2.89 -6.65
N VAL A 54 24.22 3.81 -7.41
CA VAL A 54 25.12 3.50 -8.53
C VAL A 54 26.30 2.64 -8.05
N THR A 55 26.92 3.00 -6.94
CA THR A 55 28.05 2.28 -6.35
C THR A 55 27.63 0.87 -5.92
N ALA A 56 26.47 0.72 -5.28
CA ALA A 56 25.95 -0.58 -4.88
C ALA A 56 25.61 -1.49 -6.08
N MET A 57 25.19 -0.92 -7.20
CA MET A 57 24.80 -1.65 -8.41
C MET A 57 25.96 -1.94 -9.37
N ALA A 58 27.11 -1.28 -9.23
CA ALA A 58 28.26 -1.48 -10.13
C ALA A 58 28.71 -2.96 -10.24
N PRO A 59 28.84 -3.74 -9.15
CA PRO A 59 29.19 -5.16 -9.25
C PRO A 59 28.13 -6.00 -9.99
N VAL A 60 26.86 -5.59 -9.94
CA VAL A 60 25.77 -6.28 -10.64
C VAL A 60 25.87 -6.02 -12.15
N VAL A 61 26.26 -4.80 -12.56
CA VAL A 61 26.53 -4.47 -13.97
C VAL A 61 27.70 -5.33 -14.49
N ASP A 62 28.76 -5.49 -13.70
CA ASP A 62 29.90 -6.36 -14.06
C ASP A 62 29.49 -7.82 -14.27
N GLN A 63 28.60 -8.34 -13.41
CA GLN A 63 28.04 -9.68 -13.59
C GLN A 63 27.23 -9.80 -14.89
N ILE A 64 26.43 -8.78 -15.22
CA ILE A 64 25.63 -8.78 -16.45
C ILE A 64 26.53 -8.75 -17.67
N ILE A 65 27.63 -7.98 -17.66
CA ILE A 65 28.64 -7.96 -18.73
C ILE A 65 29.18 -9.39 -18.96
N LYS A 66 29.66 -10.04 -17.90
CA LYS A 66 30.20 -11.43 -18.00
C LYS A 66 29.17 -12.42 -18.53
N GLN A 67 27.92 -12.32 -18.07
CA GLN A 67 26.85 -13.22 -18.52
C GLN A 67 26.43 -12.95 -19.97
N ALA A 68 26.34 -11.67 -20.37
CA ALA A 68 26.01 -11.30 -21.75
C ALA A 68 27.09 -11.75 -22.73
N GLU A 69 28.36 -11.65 -22.35
CA GLU A 69 29.49 -12.19 -23.12
C GLU A 69 29.41 -13.71 -23.26
N ALA A 70 29.23 -14.43 -22.15
CA ALA A 70 29.13 -15.90 -22.15
C ALA A 70 27.94 -16.42 -22.97
N LYS A 71 26.82 -15.68 -23.01
CA LYS A 71 25.61 -16.05 -23.75
C LYS A 71 25.53 -15.44 -25.16
N GLY A 72 26.56 -14.70 -25.61
CA GLY A 72 26.62 -14.12 -26.95
C GLY A 72 25.62 -12.97 -27.22
N GLU A 73 25.17 -12.26 -26.18
CA GLU A 73 24.22 -11.15 -26.26
C GLU A 73 24.94 -9.82 -26.57
N THR A 74 25.48 -9.71 -27.79
CA THR A 74 26.40 -8.61 -28.19
C THR A 74 25.82 -7.20 -28.00
N ALA A 75 24.53 -6.99 -28.31
CA ALA A 75 23.88 -5.70 -28.13
C ALA A 75 23.74 -5.31 -26.65
N LEU A 76 23.39 -6.27 -25.78
CA LEU A 76 23.29 -6.04 -24.35
C LEU A 76 24.67 -5.81 -23.73
N LEU A 77 25.68 -6.59 -24.17
CA LEU A 77 27.06 -6.46 -23.72
C LEU A 77 27.59 -5.04 -23.98
N ALA A 78 27.41 -4.52 -25.20
CA ALA A 78 27.88 -3.18 -25.57
C ALA A 78 27.26 -2.08 -24.69
N GLU A 79 25.95 -2.14 -24.45
CA GLU A 79 25.25 -1.13 -23.63
C GLU A 79 25.56 -1.28 -22.13
N ALA A 80 25.75 -2.52 -21.63
CA ALA A 80 26.19 -2.75 -20.26
C ALA A 80 27.61 -2.23 -20.01
N GLN A 81 28.53 -2.44 -20.96
CA GLN A 81 29.89 -1.85 -20.92
C GLN A 81 29.86 -0.33 -21.02
N ALA A 82 28.96 0.25 -21.83
CA ALA A 82 28.78 1.70 -21.89
C ALA A 82 28.30 2.27 -20.55
N LEU A 83 27.37 1.59 -19.88
CA LEU A 83 26.94 1.95 -18.52
C LEU A 83 28.09 1.84 -17.52
N GLN A 84 28.85 0.74 -17.54
CA GLN A 84 30.02 0.56 -16.68
C GLN A 84 31.04 1.70 -16.84
N LYS A 85 31.29 2.16 -18.09
CA LYS A 85 32.16 3.32 -18.36
C LYS A 85 31.56 4.64 -17.91
N ALA A 86 30.24 4.78 -17.91
CA ALA A 86 29.56 5.99 -17.43
C ALA A 86 29.58 6.11 -15.90
N ILE A 87 29.56 4.99 -15.16
CA ILE A 87 29.50 4.98 -13.69
C ILE A 87 30.62 5.83 -13.04
N PRO A 88 31.90 5.69 -13.40
CA PRO A 88 32.99 6.48 -12.80
C PRO A 88 32.88 7.99 -13.04
N THR A 89 32.18 8.42 -14.10
CA THR A 89 32.03 9.86 -14.44
C THR A 89 31.22 10.62 -13.39
N LYS A 90 30.44 9.90 -12.57
CA LYS A 90 29.45 10.45 -11.62
C LYS A 90 28.41 11.37 -12.27
N ASP A 91 28.35 11.48 -13.59
CA ASP A 91 27.34 12.25 -14.30
C ASP A 91 26.02 11.47 -14.31
N ARG A 92 25.07 11.97 -13.52
CA ARG A 92 23.73 11.40 -13.40
C ARG A 92 22.99 11.30 -14.73
N LYS A 93 23.12 12.28 -15.63
CA LYS A 93 22.46 12.26 -16.94
C LYS A 93 23.08 11.19 -17.83
N ALA A 94 24.41 11.12 -17.88
CA ALA A 94 25.13 10.11 -18.66
C ALA A 94 24.81 8.69 -18.18
N ILE A 95 24.89 8.45 -16.87
CA ILE A 95 24.57 7.16 -16.25
C ILE A 95 23.11 6.79 -16.51
N GLY A 96 22.18 7.73 -16.33
CA GLY A 96 20.76 7.50 -16.60
C GLY A 96 20.46 7.18 -18.06
N ALA A 97 21.12 7.87 -19.00
CA ALA A 97 20.98 7.60 -20.43
C ALA A 97 21.54 6.21 -20.79
N ALA A 98 22.70 5.85 -20.28
CA ALA A 98 23.28 4.53 -20.48
C ALA A 98 22.40 3.42 -19.87
N GLY A 99 21.84 3.64 -18.67
CA GLY A 99 20.90 2.71 -18.04
C GLY A 99 19.65 2.45 -18.88
N LYS A 100 19.06 3.50 -19.46
CA LYS A 100 17.90 3.36 -20.37
C LYS A 100 18.24 2.62 -21.65
N LYS A 101 19.44 2.82 -22.21
CA LYS A 101 19.89 2.07 -23.39
C LYS A 101 20.09 0.60 -23.06
N MET A 102 20.71 0.30 -21.91
CA MET A 102 20.84 -1.06 -21.41
C MET A 102 19.47 -1.73 -21.19
N GLU A 103 18.49 -1.03 -20.60
CA GLU A 103 17.11 -1.54 -20.48
C GLU A 103 16.50 -1.89 -21.84
N ALA A 104 16.66 -1.00 -22.83
CA ALA A 104 16.15 -1.22 -24.18
C ALA A 104 16.84 -2.40 -24.88
N ALA A 105 18.15 -2.59 -24.67
CA ALA A 105 18.90 -3.73 -25.18
C ALA A 105 18.47 -5.03 -24.49
N ALA A 106 18.29 -5.01 -23.17
CA ALA A 106 17.86 -6.17 -22.39
C ALA A 106 16.49 -6.70 -22.85
N LYS A 107 15.54 -5.83 -23.23
CA LYS A 107 14.24 -6.25 -23.76
C LYS A 107 14.35 -7.12 -25.03
N LYS A 108 15.43 -6.96 -25.79
CA LYS A 108 15.75 -7.70 -27.02
C LYS A 108 16.65 -8.92 -26.79
N ALA A 109 17.16 -9.12 -25.58
CA ALA A 109 17.96 -10.29 -25.26
C ALA A 109 17.14 -11.57 -25.43
N LYS A 110 17.78 -12.61 -25.96
CA LYS A 110 17.22 -13.94 -26.17
C LYS A 110 17.14 -14.71 -24.85
N ASP A 111 18.16 -14.55 -24.01
CA ASP A 111 18.19 -15.16 -22.69
C ASP A 111 17.18 -14.52 -21.73
N LYS A 112 16.26 -15.33 -21.19
CA LYS A 112 15.17 -14.83 -20.33
C LYS A 112 15.68 -14.23 -19.02
N ASP A 113 16.72 -14.82 -18.44
CA ASP A 113 17.26 -14.37 -17.14
C ASP A 113 17.99 -13.04 -17.30
N LEU A 114 18.86 -12.92 -18.30
CA LEU A 114 19.51 -11.65 -18.65
C LEU A 114 18.49 -10.58 -19.04
N LYS A 115 17.48 -10.93 -19.82
CA LYS A 115 16.40 -10.00 -20.19
C LYS A 115 15.72 -9.41 -18.95
N ALA A 116 15.42 -10.24 -17.96
CA ALA A 116 14.80 -9.80 -16.71
C ALA A 116 15.77 -8.98 -15.85
N LYS A 117 16.96 -9.52 -15.56
CA LYS A 117 17.96 -8.92 -14.66
C LYS A 117 18.55 -7.63 -15.22
N ALA A 118 18.99 -7.63 -16.48
CA ALA A 118 19.53 -6.42 -17.10
C ALA A 118 18.45 -5.38 -17.36
N GLY A 119 17.22 -5.82 -17.66
CA GLY A 119 16.07 -4.94 -17.79
C GLY A 119 15.73 -4.22 -16.49
N SER A 120 15.70 -4.94 -15.36
CA SER A 120 15.42 -4.34 -14.05
C SER A 120 16.52 -3.38 -13.60
N VAL A 121 17.80 -3.77 -13.77
CA VAL A 121 18.96 -2.94 -13.41
C VAL A 121 19.01 -1.67 -14.28
N GLY A 122 18.93 -1.81 -15.60
CA GLY A 122 18.95 -0.67 -16.53
C GLY A 122 17.80 0.32 -16.26
N LYS A 123 16.60 -0.22 -16.01
CA LYS A 123 15.44 0.57 -15.60
C LYS A 123 15.69 1.29 -14.27
N GLY A 124 16.30 0.63 -13.29
CA GLY A 124 16.68 1.22 -12.01
C GLY A 124 17.55 2.46 -12.19
N PHE A 125 18.65 2.35 -12.94
CA PHE A 125 19.51 3.49 -13.26
C PHE A 125 18.74 4.61 -13.98
N GLY A 126 17.94 4.28 -15.00
CA GLY A 126 17.16 5.24 -15.77
C GLY A 126 16.09 5.97 -14.94
N ASP A 127 15.37 5.24 -14.10
CA ASP A 127 14.32 5.76 -13.22
C ASP A 127 14.92 6.65 -12.14
N GLN A 128 15.92 6.16 -11.41
CA GLN A 128 16.54 6.95 -10.32
C GLN A 128 17.25 8.18 -10.88
N ALA A 129 17.97 8.07 -12.01
CA ALA A 129 18.59 9.24 -12.64
C ALA A 129 17.55 10.31 -13.02
N GLY A 130 16.36 9.88 -13.46
CA GLY A 130 15.26 10.76 -13.84
C GLY A 130 14.48 11.38 -12.68
N ARG A 131 14.59 10.85 -11.45
CA ARG A 131 13.86 11.28 -10.24
C ARG A 131 14.58 12.40 -9.49
N LEU A 132 14.54 13.61 -10.06
CA LEU A 132 15.14 14.79 -9.45
C LEU A 132 14.15 15.48 -8.49
N PRO A 133 14.62 16.04 -7.36
CA PRO A 133 13.79 16.89 -6.49
C PRO A 133 13.07 18.00 -7.27
N ASP A 134 13.79 18.63 -8.21
CA ASP A 134 13.26 19.71 -9.06
C ASP A 134 12.09 19.28 -9.95
N LYS A 135 11.98 17.98 -10.28
CA LYS A 135 10.81 17.49 -11.01
C LYS A 135 9.57 17.42 -10.13
N VAL A 136 9.74 17.09 -8.85
CA VAL A 136 8.62 17.09 -7.89
C VAL A 136 8.20 18.52 -7.59
N MET A 137 9.16 19.44 -7.54
CA MET A 137 8.93 20.89 -7.37
C MET A 137 8.64 21.62 -8.70
N SER A 138 8.47 20.91 -9.81
CA SER A 138 8.23 21.54 -11.11
C SER A 138 6.83 22.14 -11.22
N ALA A 139 6.70 23.21 -12.03
CA ALA A 139 5.40 23.84 -12.31
C ALA A 139 4.37 22.84 -12.86
N ASP A 140 4.80 21.88 -13.69
CA ASP A 140 3.93 20.82 -14.20
C ASP A 140 3.42 19.90 -13.09
N ASN A 141 4.28 19.52 -12.15
CA ASN A 141 3.88 18.66 -11.04
C ASN A 141 2.94 19.39 -10.07
N PHE A 142 3.24 20.64 -9.75
CA PHE A 142 2.35 21.51 -8.96
C PHE A 142 1.00 21.71 -9.64
N LYS A 143 0.96 21.85 -10.97
CA LYS A 143 -0.28 21.91 -11.74
C LYS A 143 -1.11 20.63 -11.59
N TYR A 144 -0.50 19.45 -11.65
CA TYR A 144 -1.24 18.20 -11.41
C TYR A 144 -1.73 18.08 -9.97
N SER A 145 -0.92 18.48 -8.98
CA SER A 145 -1.35 18.57 -7.58
C SER A 145 -2.51 19.56 -7.40
N LEU A 146 -2.49 20.69 -8.10
CA LEU A 146 -3.54 21.69 -8.08
C LEU A 146 -4.84 21.15 -8.70
N TYR A 147 -4.76 20.37 -9.77
CA TYR A 147 -5.95 19.70 -10.32
C TYR A 147 -6.60 18.74 -9.32
N ILE A 148 -5.80 17.97 -8.58
CA ILE A 148 -6.33 17.10 -7.52
C ILE A 148 -6.91 17.94 -6.39
N PHE A 149 -6.21 18.99 -5.96
CA PHE A 149 -6.70 19.92 -4.95
C PHE A 149 -8.07 20.49 -5.31
N VAL A 150 -8.22 21.06 -6.51
CA VAL A 150 -9.48 21.66 -6.97
C VAL A 150 -10.58 20.60 -7.09
N ALA A 151 -10.27 19.44 -7.68
CA ALA A 151 -11.23 18.36 -7.83
C ALA A 151 -11.73 17.85 -6.46
N TYR A 152 -10.83 17.63 -5.51
CA TYR A 152 -11.17 17.09 -4.19
C TYR A 152 -11.83 18.14 -3.30
N LEU A 153 -11.43 19.41 -3.43
CA LEU A 153 -12.13 20.52 -2.80
C LEU A 153 -13.57 20.60 -3.30
N PHE A 154 -13.80 20.51 -4.62
CA PHE A 154 -15.14 20.53 -5.20
C PHE A 154 -16.00 19.34 -4.76
N ILE A 155 -15.44 18.12 -4.81
CA ILE A 155 -16.08 16.91 -4.31
C ILE A 155 -16.41 17.05 -2.81
N GLY A 156 -15.47 17.58 -2.03
CA GLY A 156 -15.63 17.82 -0.61
C GLY A 156 -16.71 18.86 -0.31
N ILE A 157 -16.80 19.96 -1.07
CA ILE A 157 -17.86 20.96 -0.97
C ILE A 157 -19.23 20.32 -1.18
N ILE A 158 -19.38 19.51 -2.24
CA ILE A 158 -20.64 18.80 -2.52
C ILE A 158 -20.95 17.83 -1.37
N GLY A 159 -19.96 17.05 -0.92
CA GLY A 159 -20.12 16.13 0.20
C GLY A 159 -20.57 16.84 1.48
N MET A 160 -19.91 17.92 1.86
CA MET A 160 -20.27 18.71 3.05
C MET A 160 -21.66 19.33 2.92
N ALA A 161 -22.02 19.87 1.75
CA ALA A 161 -23.34 20.43 1.49
C ALA A 161 -24.45 19.37 1.63
N LEU A 162 -24.23 18.17 1.08
CA LEU A 162 -25.17 17.06 1.19
C LEU A 162 -25.33 16.56 2.64
N MET A 163 -24.28 16.66 3.45
CA MET A 163 -24.30 16.31 4.88
C MET A 163 -24.80 17.44 5.80
N GLY A 164 -25.14 18.61 5.25
CA GLY A 164 -25.52 19.79 6.05
C GLY A 164 -24.39 20.32 6.95
N GLN A 165 -23.13 20.06 6.58
CA GLN A 165 -21.94 20.55 7.28
C GLN A 165 -21.58 21.96 6.81
N PRO A 166 -20.85 22.76 7.62
CA PRO A 166 -20.53 24.13 7.26
C PRO A 166 -19.47 24.20 6.15
N VAL A 167 -19.94 24.33 4.91
CA VAL A 167 -19.12 24.36 3.68
C VAL A 167 -18.04 25.46 3.72
N GLY A 168 -18.36 26.64 4.25
CA GLY A 168 -17.41 27.76 4.32
C GLY A 168 -16.13 27.42 5.09
N PHE A 169 -16.26 26.76 6.24
CA PHE A 169 -15.11 26.32 7.02
C PHE A 169 -14.38 25.12 6.39
N PHE A 170 -15.09 24.27 5.66
CA PHE A 170 -14.43 23.22 4.88
C PHE A 170 -13.51 23.82 3.81
N ILE A 171 -13.97 24.83 3.08
CA ILE A 171 -13.19 25.50 2.02
C ILE A 171 -11.92 26.13 2.58
N THR A 172 -11.98 26.74 3.76
CA THR A 172 -10.80 27.36 4.38
C THR A 172 -9.87 26.34 5.01
N GLY A 173 -10.40 25.29 5.65
CA GLY A 173 -9.62 24.24 6.31
C GLY A 173 -8.94 23.25 5.37
N PHE A 174 -9.60 22.88 4.25
CA PHE A 174 -9.12 21.86 3.32
C PHE A 174 -7.72 22.13 2.74
N PRO A 175 -7.36 23.38 2.33
CA PRO A 175 -5.99 23.73 1.95
C PRO A 175 -4.93 23.28 2.94
N VAL A 176 -5.16 23.44 4.26
CA VAL A 176 -4.16 23.06 5.27
C VAL A 176 -3.98 21.55 5.32
N VAL A 177 -5.08 20.80 5.36
CA VAL A 177 -5.05 19.33 5.35
C VAL A 177 -4.34 18.84 4.08
N PHE A 178 -4.68 19.40 2.93
CA PHE A 178 -4.08 19.05 1.64
C PHE A 178 -2.57 19.34 1.59
N ILE A 179 -2.13 20.50 2.08
CA ILE A 179 -0.71 20.87 2.12
C ILE A 179 0.08 19.91 3.00
N ILE A 180 -0.44 19.57 4.19
CA ILE A 180 0.21 18.60 5.07
C ILE A 180 0.32 17.24 4.38
N SER A 181 -0.76 16.76 3.76
CA SER A 181 -0.75 15.50 2.99
C SER A 181 0.24 15.54 1.82
N TRP A 182 0.32 16.67 1.09
CA TRP A 182 1.29 16.86 0.00
C TRP A 182 2.73 16.78 0.53
N LEU A 183 3.04 17.44 1.64
CA LEU A 183 4.35 17.39 2.28
C LEU A 183 4.70 15.97 2.74
N SER A 184 3.73 15.24 3.31
CA SER A 184 3.93 13.84 3.70
C SER A 184 4.24 12.93 2.50
N LEU A 185 3.53 13.11 1.37
CA LEU A 185 3.81 12.39 0.13
C LEU A 185 5.18 12.75 -0.44
N PHE A 186 5.56 14.03 -0.37
CA PHE A 186 6.89 14.49 -0.76
C PHE A 186 7.98 13.82 0.08
N LEU A 187 7.86 13.82 1.41
CA LEU A 187 8.84 13.20 2.32
C LEU A 187 8.96 11.69 2.07
N ALA A 188 7.84 10.98 2.00
CA ALA A 188 7.81 9.53 1.75
C ALA A 188 8.30 9.15 0.34
N GLY A 189 8.31 10.10 -0.58
CA GLY A 189 8.78 9.90 -1.94
C GLY A 189 10.31 9.91 -2.11
N ASN A 190 11.05 10.34 -1.08
CA ASN A 190 12.51 10.26 -1.06
C ASN A 190 12.98 8.80 -1.22
N TYR A 191 14.08 8.61 -1.95
CA TYR A 191 14.66 7.29 -2.22
C TYR A 191 14.95 6.51 -0.94
N THR A 192 15.73 7.08 -0.01
CA THR A 192 16.14 6.38 1.22
C THR A 192 14.94 6.03 2.08
N ILE A 193 14.03 6.99 2.30
CA ILE A 193 12.82 6.79 3.10
C ILE A 193 11.96 5.65 2.51
N HIS A 194 11.80 5.65 1.19
CA HIS A 194 11.06 4.59 0.52
C HIS A 194 11.75 3.22 0.61
N GLU A 195 13.07 3.16 0.44
CA GLU A 195 13.83 1.90 0.56
C GLU A 195 13.75 1.33 1.98
N TYR A 196 13.63 2.17 3.02
CA TYR A 196 13.35 1.75 4.39
C TYR A 196 11.90 1.31 4.63
N GLY A 197 11.04 1.35 3.62
CA GLY A 197 9.63 0.95 3.72
C GLY A 197 8.76 1.90 4.55
N LEU A 198 9.24 3.13 4.82
CA LEU A 198 8.48 4.14 5.54
C LEU A 198 7.41 4.75 4.62
N GLU A 199 6.15 4.41 4.88
CA GLU A 199 5.03 4.82 4.03
C GLU A 199 4.57 6.26 4.31
N TYR A 200 3.97 6.89 3.30
CA TYR A 200 3.40 8.24 3.37
C TYR A 200 2.39 8.41 4.52
N VAL A 201 1.67 7.35 4.84
CA VAL A 201 0.71 7.29 5.94
C VAL A 201 1.38 7.64 7.28
N LEU A 202 2.60 7.18 7.52
CA LEU A 202 3.37 7.51 8.73
C LEU A 202 3.61 9.02 8.84
N PHE A 203 4.07 9.63 7.74
CA PHE A 203 4.36 11.05 7.69
C PHE A 203 3.09 11.89 7.79
N CYS A 204 1.96 11.43 7.22
CA CYS A 204 0.67 12.09 7.36
C CYS A 204 0.27 12.18 8.84
N LEU A 205 0.45 11.06 9.56
CA LEU A 205 0.15 10.99 10.97
C LEU A 205 1.11 11.85 11.81
N ILE A 206 2.42 11.71 11.63
CA ILE A 206 3.43 12.45 12.39
C ILE A 206 3.26 13.96 12.20
N LEU A 207 3.13 14.44 10.96
CA LEU A 207 2.96 15.87 10.71
C LEU A 207 1.63 16.40 11.26
N GLY A 208 0.53 15.64 11.12
CA GLY A 208 -0.75 15.99 11.73
C GLY A 208 -0.67 16.06 13.26
N LEU A 209 -0.03 15.07 13.90
CA LEU A 209 0.20 15.05 15.35
C LEU A 209 1.07 16.23 15.80
N LEU A 210 2.12 16.55 15.07
CA LEU A 210 2.98 17.69 15.38
C LEU A 210 2.17 18.98 15.39
N VAL A 211 1.31 19.22 14.40
CA VAL A 211 0.44 20.41 14.36
C VAL A 211 -0.54 20.38 15.55
N SER A 212 -1.27 19.28 15.74
CA SER A 212 -2.26 19.12 16.81
C SER A 212 -1.68 19.31 18.22
N ASN A 213 -0.46 18.84 18.48
CA ASN A 213 0.16 18.87 19.81
C ASN A 213 1.03 20.12 20.06
N THR A 214 1.33 20.93 19.03
CA THR A 214 2.11 22.18 19.20
C THR A 214 1.22 23.42 19.21
N VAL A 215 0.40 23.60 18.19
CA VAL A 215 -0.47 24.78 18.02
C VAL A 215 -1.94 24.47 18.28
N GLY A 216 -2.29 23.21 18.48
CA GLY A 216 -3.67 22.75 18.48
C GLY A 216 -4.23 22.67 17.06
N THR A 217 -5.41 22.08 16.91
CA THR A 217 -6.15 22.12 15.62
C THR A 217 -7.21 23.21 15.71
N PRO A 218 -6.99 24.38 15.05
CA PRO A 218 -7.91 25.50 15.06
C PRO A 218 -9.33 25.08 14.66
N GLY A 219 -10.34 25.71 15.28
CA GLY A 219 -11.75 25.40 15.04
C GLY A 219 -12.17 25.51 13.57
N TRP A 220 -11.55 26.40 12.80
CA TRP A 220 -11.83 26.58 11.36
C TRP A 220 -11.26 25.46 10.48
N ILE A 221 -10.25 24.70 10.93
CA ILE A 221 -9.71 23.55 10.19
C ILE A 221 -10.57 22.31 10.41
N ARG A 222 -11.16 22.16 11.61
CA ARG A 222 -11.89 20.95 12.02
C ARG A 222 -12.94 20.47 11.02
N PRO A 223 -13.73 21.33 10.35
CA PRO A 223 -14.71 20.87 9.36
C PRO A 223 -14.08 20.16 8.15
N ALA A 224 -12.80 20.41 7.83
CA ALA A 224 -12.05 19.71 6.78
C ALA A 224 -11.38 18.41 7.24
N VAL A 225 -11.29 18.19 8.55
CA VAL A 225 -10.74 16.99 9.18
C VAL A 225 -11.82 15.90 9.20
N LYS A 226 -12.00 15.23 8.07
CA LYS A 226 -13.10 14.28 7.83
C LYS A 226 -12.56 12.89 7.54
N THR A 227 -11.98 12.29 8.57
CA THR A 227 -11.31 10.98 8.48
C THR A 227 -12.16 9.90 7.82
N GLU A 228 -13.37 9.65 8.34
CA GLU A 228 -14.24 8.58 7.82
C GLU A 228 -14.62 8.80 6.35
N PHE A 229 -14.96 10.04 5.97
CA PHE A 229 -15.29 10.41 4.60
C PHE A 229 -14.15 10.06 3.63
N TYR A 230 -12.91 10.44 3.97
CA TYR A 230 -11.75 10.15 3.13
C TYR A 230 -11.40 8.66 3.10
N ILE A 231 -11.47 7.96 4.24
CA ILE A 231 -11.21 6.50 4.31
C ILE A 231 -12.19 5.74 3.42
N LYS A 232 -13.49 6.03 3.54
CA LYS A 232 -14.53 5.28 2.81
C LYS A 232 -14.41 5.49 1.30
N ALA A 233 -14.16 6.72 0.85
CA ALA A 233 -13.89 7.00 -0.56
C ALA A 233 -12.61 6.30 -1.05
N GLY A 234 -11.52 6.37 -0.28
CA GLY A 234 -10.27 5.69 -0.59
C GLY A 234 -10.43 4.16 -0.67
N LEU A 235 -11.18 3.55 0.24
CA LEU A 235 -11.45 2.11 0.25
C LEU A 235 -12.21 1.66 -0.99
N VAL A 236 -13.22 2.42 -1.45
CA VAL A 236 -13.94 2.07 -2.68
C VAL A 236 -13.00 2.06 -3.88
N ILE A 237 -12.10 3.06 -3.97
CA ILE A 237 -11.08 3.14 -5.02
C ILE A 237 -10.04 2.02 -4.89
N LEU A 238 -9.63 1.66 -3.66
CA LEU A 238 -8.73 0.53 -3.37
C LEU A 238 -9.27 -0.79 -3.96
N GLY A 239 -10.60 -0.96 -4.03
CA GLY A 239 -11.22 -2.12 -4.68
C GLY A 239 -10.76 -2.34 -6.12
N ALA A 240 -10.42 -1.27 -6.86
CA ALA A 240 -9.90 -1.35 -8.23
C ALA A 240 -8.53 -2.08 -8.32
N ARG A 241 -7.81 -2.20 -7.21
CA ARG A 241 -6.52 -2.90 -7.14
C ARG A 241 -6.64 -4.39 -6.84
N VAL A 242 -7.79 -4.82 -6.33
CA VAL A 242 -8.04 -6.22 -6.01
C VAL A 242 -8.61 -6.91 -7.24
N LEU A 243 -7.71 -7.40 -8.09
CA LEU A 243 -8.03 -8.05 -9.37
C LEU A 243 -8.14 -9.56 -9.21
N PHE A 244 -9.32 -10.15 -9.42
CA PHE A 244 -9.55 -11.61 -9.37
C PHE A 244 -8.65 -12.39 -10.34
N GLY A 245 -8.33 -11.83 -11.50
CA GLY A 245 -7.38 -12.45 -12.43
C GLY A 245 -5.95 -12.54 -11.89
N VAL A 246 -5.55 -11.62 -11.00
CA VAL A 246 -4.25 -11.67 -10.31
C VAL A 246 -4.30 -12.71 -9.18
N ILE A 247 -5.44 -12.85 -8.49
CA ILE A 247 -5.69 -13.91 -7.48
C ILE A 247 -5.41 -15.30 -8.06
N LEU A 248 -6.02 -15.59 -9.21
CA LEU A 248 -5.92 -16.90 -9.88
C LEU A 248 -4.49 -17.17 -10.40
N LYS A 249 -3.71 -16.11 -10.65
CA LYS A 249 -2.32 -16.17 -11.12
C LYS A 249 -1.28 -16.05 -10.01
N ALA A 250 -1.67 -15.79 -8.77
CA ALA A 250 -0.76 -15.50 -7.64
C ALA A 250 0.07 -16.71 -7.17
N GLY A 251 -0.02 -17.84 -7.87
CA GLY A 251 0.67 -19.09 -7.56
C GLY A 251 -0.08 -19.87 -6.49
N ALA A 252 -0.40 -21.14 -6.79
CA ALA A 252 -1.15 -22.01 -5.87
C ALA A 252 -0.50 -22.09 -4.48
N LEU A 253 0.84 -22.22 -4.44
CA LEU A 253 1.59 -22.28 -3.18
C LEU A 253 1.52 -20.97 -2.38
N GLY A 254 1.60 -19.82 -3.04
CA GLY A 254 1.48 -18.51 -2.40
C GLY A 254 0.10 -18.30 -1.78
N MET A 255 -0.96 -18.73 -2.47
CA MET A 255 -2.33 -18.68 -1.96
C MET A 255 -2.55 -19.63 -0.78
N VAL A 256 -2.04 -20.86 -0.86
CA VAL A 256 -2.12 -21.83 0.26
C VAL A 256 -1.42 -21.27 1.49
N GLN A 257 -0.20 -20.73 1.35
CA GLN A 257 0.49 -20.07 2.44
C GLN A 257 -0.32 -18.89 2.98
N ALA A 258 -0.82 -18.02 2.10
CA ALA A 258 -1.60 -16.85 2.49
C ALA A 258 -2.83 -17.22 3.32
N LEU A 259 -3.60 -18.23 2.90
CA LEU A 259 -4.78 -18.70 3.64
C LEU A 259 -4.40 -19.27 5.02
N ALA A 260 -3.34 -20.08 5.08
CA ALA A 260 -2.88 -20.68 6.32
C ALA A 260 -2.33 -19.64 7.32
N VAL A 261 -1.52 -18.68 6.83
CA VAL A 261 -0.99 -17.58 7.64
C VAL A 261 -2.12 -16.68 8.11
N VAL A 262 -2.98 -16.20 7.19
CA VAL A 262 -4.09 -15.30 7.53
C VAL A 262 -5.01 -15.97 8.53
N GLY A 263 -5.48 -17.19 8.29
CA GLY A 263 -6.41 -17.86 9.21
C GLY A 263 -5.83 -18.06 10.62
N ILE A 264 -4.63 -18.60 10.72
CA ILE A 264 -4.04 -19.01 12.01
C ILE A 264 -3.51 -17.80 12.78
N VAL A 265 -2.78 -16.90 12.13
CA VAL A 265 -2.22 -15.70 12.79
C VAL A 265 -3.34 -14.74 13.19
N TRP A 266 -4.36 -14.57 12.34
CA TRP A 266 -5.51 -13.74 12.69
C TRP A 266 -6.22 -14.28 13.94
N TYR A 267 -6.50 -15.60 13.98
CA TYR A 267 -7.15 -16.21 15.12
C TYR A 267 -6.30 -16.13 16.39
N ALA A 268 -4.99 -16.39 16.29
CA ALA A 268 -4.07 -16.32 17.42
C ALA A 268 -3.99 -14.90 18.00
N CYS A 269 -3.87 -13.88 17.13
CA CYS A 269 -3.89 -12.48 17.54
C CYS A 269 -5.22 -12.09 18.18
N TRP A 270 -6.34 -12.50 17.57
CA TRP A 270 -7.69 -12.23 18.07
C TRP A 270 -7.88 -12.82 19.47
N TRP A 271 -7.54 -14.11 19.62
CA TRP A 271 -7.60 -14.82 20.90
C TRP A 271 -6.76 -14.11 21.98
N LEU A 272 -5.54 -13.70 21.64
CA LEU A 272 -4.67 -12.98 22.55
C LEU A 272 -5.26 -11.61 22.93
N CYS A 273 -5.80 -10.86 21.96
CA CYS A 273 -6.47 -9.60 22.22
C CYS A 273 -7.64 -9.78 23.20
N LYS A 274 -8.48 -10.79 22.98
CA LYS A 274 -9.59 -11.12 23.88
C LYS A 274 -9.11 -11.47 25.29
N LYS A 275 -8.03 -12.25 25.40
CA LYS A 275 -7.43 -12.61 26.69
C LYS A 275 -6.89 -11.40 27.46
N LEU A 276 -6.36 -10.40 26.77
CA LEU A 276 -5.88 -9.17 27.38
C LEU A 276 -7.01 -8.16 27.70
N GLY A 277 -8.24 -8.47 27.33
CA GLY A 277 -9.39 -7.60 27.52
C GLY A 277 -9.43 -6.43 26.53
N ILE A 278 -8.85 -6.61 25.34
CA ILE A 278 -8.98 -5.66 24.24
C ILE A 278 -10.38 -5.82 23.62
N ASP A 279 -10.99 -4.68 23.32
CA ASP A 279 -12.31 -4.62 22.68
C ASP A 279 -12.30 -5.23 21.27
N ASP A 280 -13.49 -5.59 20.78
CA ASP A 280 -13.65 -6.38 19.56
C ASP A 280 -13.16 -5.63 18.31
N ASP A 281 -13.48 -4.34 18.15
CA ASP A 281 -13.08 -3.58 16.97
C ASP A 281 -11.56 -3.37 16.93
N PHE A 282 -10.92 -3.09 18.06
CA PHE A 282 -9.46 -2.99 18.14
C PHE A 282 -8.78 -4.34 17.89
N ALA A 283 -9.32 -5.42 18.48
CA ALA A 283 -8.83 -6.77 18.23
C ALA A 283 -8.92 -7.15 16.74
N ALA A 284 -9.99 -6.75 16.05
CA ALA A 284 -10.18 -7.03 14.62
C ALA A 284 -9.13 -6.30 13.78
N MET A 285 -8.90 -5.02 14.08
CA MET A 285 -7.90 -4.20 13.39
C MET A 285 -6.48 -4.74 13.62
N LEU A 286 -6.11 -5.07 14.87
CA LEU A 286 -4.81 -5.66 15.20
C LEU A 286 -4.62 -7.01 14.48
N SER A 287 -5.59 -7.91 14.60
CA SER A 287 -5.52 -9.25 14.01
C SER A 287 -5.43 -9.22 12.49
N SER A 288 -6.18 -8.31 11.85
CA SER A 288 -6.14 -8.14 10.39
C SER A 288 -4.83 -7.51 9.93
N SER A 289 -4.31 -6.55 10.70
CA SER A 289 -3.06 -5.88 10.36
C SER A 289 -1.87 -6.84 10.39
N VAL A 290 -1.72 -7.62 11.47
CA VAL A 290 -0.56 -8.52 11.67
C VAL A 290 -0.58 -9.74 10.75
N SER A 291 -1.76 -10.17 10.27
CA SER A 291 -1.90 -11.43 9.52
C SER A 291 -1.94 -11.27 8.01
N ILE A 292 -2.20 -10.06 7.49
CA ILE A 292 -2.40 -9.81 6.05
C ILE A 292 -1.31 -8.88 5.49
N CYS A 293 -1.55 -7.57 5.54
CA CYS A 293 -0.72 -6.56 4.86
C CYS A 293 -0.59 -5.28 5.68
N GLY A 294 -0.62 -5.41 7.01
CA GLY A 294 -0.41 -4.29 7.91
C GLY A 294 -1.48 -3.21 7.77
N VAL A 295 -1.03 -2.06 7.28
CA VAL A 295 -1.80 -0.81 7.25
C VAL A 295 -3.05 -0.92 6.38
N SER A 296 -2.95 -1.50 5.17
CA SER A 296 -4.11 -1.59 4.27
C SER A 296 -5.20 -2.50 4.84
N ALA A 297 -4.82 -3.60 5.50
CA ALA A 297 -5.75 -4.48 6.19
C ALA A 297 -6.37 -3.81 7.43
N ALA A 298 -5.58 -3.04 8.19
CA ALA A 298 -6.10 -2.25 9.30
C ALA A 298 -7.18 -1.27 8.83
N ILE A 299 -6.94 -0.53 7.74
CA ILE A 299 -7.91 0.44 7.18
C ILE A 299 -9.18 -0.26 6.71
N ALA A 300 -9.04 -1.34 5.94
CA ALA A 300 -10.19 -2.08 5.40
C ALA A 300 -11.04 -2.68 6.53
N THR A 301 -10.40 -3.30 7.53
CA THR A 301 -11.10 -3.85 8.70
C THR A 301 -11.71 -2.76 9.57
N ALA A 302 -11.00 -1.64 9.81
CA ALA A 302 -11.54 -0.49 10.54
C ALA A 302 -12.84 0.01 9.91
N GLY A 303 -12.87 0.15 8.58
CA GLY A 303 -14.10 0.47 7.88
C GLY A 303 -15.18 -0.61 8.06
N ALA A 304 -14.81 -1.88 7.93
CA ALA A 304 -15.75 -3.00 7.98
C ALA A 304 -16.44 -3.14 9.35
N VAL A 305 -15.70 -2.87 10.43
CA VAL A 305 -16.15 -2.99 11.82
C VAL A 305 -16.59 -1.66 12.44
N LYS A 306 -16.53 -0.56 11.68
CA LYS A 306 -16.75 0.83 12.15
C LYS A 306 -15.85 1.17 13.36
N GLY A 307 -14.58 0.78 13.26
CA GLY A 307 -13.59 0.96 14.31
C GLY A 307 -13.19 2.42 14.51
N ASP A 308 -12.78 2.76 15.73
CA ASP A 308 -12.35 4.11 16.10
C ASP A 308 -11.10 4.54 15.27
N PRO A 309 -11.12 5.71 14.60
CA PRO A 309 -9.97 6.26 13.90
C PRO A 309 -8.66 6.35 14.71
N LYS A 310 -8.75 6.61 16.02
CA LYS A 310 -7.58 6.66 16.93
C LYS A 310 -6.98 5.27 17.13
N LYS A 311 -7.81 4.23 17.22
CA LYS A 311 -7.34 2.83 17.26
C LYS A 311 -6.69 2.45 15.94
N LEU A 312 -7.29 2.81 14.80
CA LEU A 312 -6.68 2.61 13.47
C LEU A 312 -5.31 3.31 13.38
N SER A 313 -5.20 4.53 13.91
CA SER A 313 -3.94 5.26 14.00
C SER A 313 -2.89 4.48 14.79
N TYR A 314 -3.27 3.94 15.94
CA TYR A 314 -2.39 3.18 16.81
C TYR A 314 -1.87 1.92 16.10
N VAL A 315 -2.79 1.15 15.50
CA VAL A 315 -2.47 -0.07 14.74
C VAL A 315 -1.51 0.25 13.61
N THR A 316 -1.78 1.32 12.86
CA THR A 316 -0.93 1.75 11.75
C THR A 316 0.48 2.11 12.20
N SER A 317 0.61 2.86 13.31
CA SER A 317 1.91 3.22 13.88
C SER A 317 2.71 2.00 14.32
N ILE A 318 2.10 1.08 15.06
CA ILE A 318 2.84 -0.09 15.57
C ILE A 318 3.27 -1.03 14.45
N VAL A 319 2.43 -1.23 13.43
CA VAL A 319 2.78 -1.99 12.21
C VAL A 319 4.05 -1.43 11.57
N LEU A 320 4.09 -0.11 11.34
CA LEU A 320 5.21 0.55 10.66
C LEU A 320 6.49 0.52 11.51
N VAL A 321 6.37 0.71 12.82
CA VAL A 321 7.51 0.59 13.75
C VAL A 321 8.06 -0.84 13.76
N CYS A 322 7.22 -1.87 13.69
CA CYS A 322 7.66 -3.26 13.63
C CYS A 322 8.25 -3.65 12.27
N ALA A 323 7.74 -3.08 11.17
CA ALA A 323 8.20 -3.42 9.82
C ALA A 323 9.67 -3.08 9.56
N VAL A 324 10.15 -1.93 10.07
CA VAL A 324 11.54 -1.44 9.86
C VAL A 324 12.61 -2.44 10.34
N PRO A 325 12.63 -2.88 11.61
CA PRO A 325 13.63 -3.84 12.07
C PRO A 325 13.49 -5.18 11.36
N MET A 326 12.27 -5.63 11.07
CA MET A 326 12.05 -6.92 10.39
C MET A 326 12.61 -6.91 8.96
N MET A 327 12.46 -5.80 8.24
CA MET A 327 13.00 -5.63 6.89
C MET A 327 14.53 -5.80 6.84
N VAL A 328 15.23 -5.43 7.92
CA VAL A 328 16.69 -5.54 8.02
C VAL A 328 17.10 -6.89 8.58
N LEU A 329 16.46 -7.34 9.66
CA LEU A 329 16.87 -8.54 10.40
C LEU A 329 16.55 -9.82 9.65
N MET A 330 15.40 -9.93 9.00
CA MET A 330 14.99 -11.18 8.32
C MET A 330 15.94 -11.56 7.17
N PRO A 331 16.37 -10.65 6.27
CA PRO A 331 17.41 -10.96 5.28
C PRO A 331 18.75 -11.38 5.88
N ILE A 332 19.17 -10.75 6.98
CA ILE A 332 20.42 -11.09 7.67
C ILE A 332 20.33 -12.52 8.22
N ILE A 333 19.24 -12.84 8.91
CA ILE A 333 18.98 -14.18 9.47
C ILE A 333 18.97 -15.21 8.34
N SER A 334 18.22 -14.94 7.27
CA SER A 334 18.11 -15.83 6.12
C SER A 334 19.48 -16.17 5.51
N LYS A 335 20.34 -15.17 5.33
CA LYS A 335 21.70 -15.39 4.81
C LYS A 335 22.59 -16.13 5.79
N ALA A 336 22.52 -15.78 7.08
CA ALA A 336 23.36 -16.37 8.12
C ALA A 336 23.11 -17.89 8.27
N VAL A 337 21.87 -18.33 8.11
CA VAL A 337 21.49 -19.75 8.21
C VAL A 337 21.55 -20.50 6.87
N GLY A 338 21.97 -19.84 5.78
CA GLY A 338 22.03 -20.46 4.45
C GLY A 338 20.66 -20.88 3.92
N MET A 339 19.61 -20.13 4.23
CA MET A 339 18.23 -20.47 3.84
C MET A 339 18.07 -20.45 2.31
N PRO A 340 17.37 -21.43 1.71
CA PRO A 340 17.08 -21.41 0.29
C PRO A 340 16.31 -20.15 -0.12
N ASP A 341 16.69 -19.51 -1.22
CA ASP A 341 16.13 -18.23 -1.68
C ASP A 341 14.60 -18.22 -1.82
N ALA A 342 14.01 -19.32 -2.31
CA ALA A 342 12.56 -19.43 -2.43
C ALA A 342 11.86 -19.45 -1.07
N VAL A 343 12.43 -20.15 -0.08
CA VAL A 343 11.93 -20.20 1.31
C VAL A 343 12.09 -18.84 1.96
N ALA A 344 13.24 -18.20 1.79
CA ALA A 344 13.51 -16.86 2.28
C ALA A 344 12.52 -15.84 1.72
N GLY A 345 12.29 -15.88 0.40
CA GLY A 345 11.30 -15.04 -0.28
C GLY A 345 9.89 -15.26 0.27
N ALA A 346 9.46 -16.51 0.38
CA ALA A 346 8.14 -16.84 0.91
C ALA A 346 7.96 -16.43 2.37
N TRP A 347 9.02 -16.53 3.18
CA TRP A 347 9.02 -16.07 4.57
C TRP A 347 8.90 -14.55 4.68
N LEU A 348 9.70 -13.80 3.91
CA LEU A 348 9.61 -12.34 3.83
C LEU A 348 8.22 -11.90 3.36
N GLY A 349 7.72 -12.49 2.27
CA GLY A 349 6.44 -12.17 1.67
C GLY A 349 5.26 -12.43 2.59
N GLY A 350 5.31 -13.51 3.39
CA GLY A 350 4.25 -13.87 4.32
C GLY A 350 4.24 -13.07 5.62
N THR A 351 5.36 -12.42 5.98
CA THR A 351 5.53 -11.79 7.31
C THR A 351 5.66 -10.27 7.27
N LEU A 352 6.39 -9.71 6.31
CA LEU A 352 6.63 -8.26 6.26
C LEU A 352 5.35 -7.52 5.91
N ASP A 353 4.99 -6.51 6.68
CA ASP A 353 3.65 -5.92 6.62
C ASP A 353 3.44 -4.94 5.46
N THR A 354 4.46 -4.62 4.67
CA THR A 354 4.30 -3.73 3.51
C THR A 354 4.91 -4.34 2.25
N SER A 355 4.28 -4.09 1.10
CA SER A 355 4.83 -4.59 -0.17
C SER A 355 6.20 -3.96 -0.50
N GLY A 356 6.43 -2.71 -0.06
CA GLY A 356 7.72 -2.04 -0.22
C GLY A 356 8.84 -2.72 0.58
N SER A 357 8.59 -3.06 1.86
CA SER A 357 9.57 -3.76 2.69
C SER A 357 9.89 -5.15 2.16
N VAL A 358 8.91 -5.89 1.61
CA VAL A 358 9.14 -7.19 0.97
C VAL A 358 10.10 -7.08 -0.22
N VAL A 359 9.89 -6.07 -1.08
CA VAL A 359 10.76 -5.83 -2.24
C VAL A 359 12.17 -5.48 -1.77
N ALA A 360 12.31 -4.54 -0.84
CA ALA A 360 13.60 -4.09 -0.33
C ALA A 360 14.36 -5.24 0.37
N ALA A 361 13.71 -5.94 1.29
CA ALA A 361 14.29 -7.08 2.01
C ALA A 361 14.63 -8.25 1.08
N GLY A 362 13.75 -8.57 0.12
CA GLY A 362 13.97 -9.64 -0.84
C GLY A 362 15.15 -9.37 -1.75
N ALA A 363 15.29 -8.13 -2.23
CA ALA A 363 16.41 -7.70 -3.06
C ALA A 363 17.76 -7.80 -2.33
N LEU A 364 17.78 -7.67 -1.00
CA LEU A 364 18.98 -7.91 -0.21
C LEU A 364 19.40 -9.38 -0.24
N ILE A 365 18.48 -10.33 -0.42
CA ILE A 365 18.78 -11.78 -0.47
C ILE A 365 19.15 -12.20 -1.89
N SER A 366 18.18 -12.17 -2.81
CA SER A 366 18.37 -12.49 -4.22
C SER A 366 17.17 -12.07 -5.07
N ASP A 367 17.35 -12.07 -6.40
CA ASP A 367 16.29 -11.74 -7.35
C ASP A 367 15.12 -12.75 -7.29
N LEU A 368 15.44 -14.02 -6.98
CA LEU A 368 14.44 -15.07 -6.77
C LEU A 368 13.66 -14.80 -5.48
N ALA A 369 14.33 -14.57 -4.35
CA ALA A 369 13.68 -14.28 -3.08
C ALA A 369 12.72 -13.08 -3.18
N MET A 370 13.13 -12.02 -3.88
CA MET A 370 12.28 -10.86 -4.16
C MET A 370 11.01 -11.25 -4.94
N LYS A 371 11.14 -12.00 -6.04
CA LYS A 371 10.00 -12.42 -6.87
C LYS A 371 9.03 -13.31 -6.10
N VAL A 372 9.53 -14.29 -5.37
CA VAL A 372 8.71 -15.18 -4.54
C VAL A 372 8.01 -14.38 -3.45
N GLY A 373 8.74 -13.51 -2.73
CA GLY A 373 8.17 -12.70 -1.66
C GLY A 373 7.07 -11.76 -2.14
N VAL A 374 7.27 -11.08 -3.27
CA VAL A 374 6.23 -10.24 -3.88
C VAL A 374 5.01 -11.07 -4.25
N THR A 375 5.20 -12.27 -4.80
CA THR A 375 4.11 -13.16 -5.21
C THR A 375 3.29 -13.64 -4.01
N VAL A 376 3.96 -14.09 -2.94
CA VAL A 376 3.31 -14.49 -1.68
C VAL A 376 2.58 -13.31 -1.04
N LYS A 377 3.21 -12.13 -0.97
CA LYS A 377 2.57 -10.94 -0.41
C LYS A 377 1.34 -10.51 -1.21
N MET A 378 1.41 -10.56 -2.54
CA MET A 378 0.25 -10.26 -3.38
C MET A 378 -0.88 -11.26 -3.14
N SER A 379 -0.57 -12.55 -2.92
CA SER A 379 -1.55 -13.56 -2.52
C SER A 379 -2.25 -13.21 -1.20
N GLN A 380 -1.52 -12.67 -0.21
CA GLN A 380 -2.11 -12.18 1.04
C GLN A 380 -2.97 -10.93 0.84
N ASN A 381 -2.49 -9.95 0.07
CA ASN A 381 -3.21 -8.68 -0.18
C ASN A 381 -4.60 -8.90 -0.78
N VAL A 382 -4.76 -9.98 -1.54
CA VAL A 382 -6.04 -10.39 -2.12
C VAL A 382 -7.09 -10.69 -1.04
N LEU A 383 -6.66 -11.27 0.09
CA LEU A 383 -7.55 -11.71 1.16
C LEU A 383 -8.15 -10.52 1.94
N ILE A 384 -7.65 -9.29 1.76
CA ILE A 384 -8.21 -8.07 2.38
C ILE A 384 -9.70 -7.94 2.05
N GLY A 385 -10.08 -8.11 0.78
CA GLY A 385 -11.47 -7.95 0.34
C GLY A 385 -12.40 -8.99 0.96
N VAL A 386 -11.93 -10.24 1.03
CA VAL A 386 -12.65 -11.35 1.65
C VAL A 386 -12.77 -11.13 3.16
N ALA A 387 -11.68 -10.77 3.84
CA ALA A 387 -11.67 -10.50 5.27
C ALA A 387 -12.58 -9.32 5.64
N ALA A 388 -12.50 -8.20 4.91
CA ALA A 388 -13.38 -7.05 5.12
C ALA A 388 -14.86 -7.41 4.93
N PHE A 389 -15.17 -8.21 3.91
CA PHE A 389 -16.53 -8.72 3.71
C PHE A 389 -16.99 -9.61 4.88
N ILE A 390 -16.21 -10.62 5.26
CA ILE A 390 -16.55 -11.51 6.38
C ILE A 390 -16.76 -10.72 7.67
N LEU A 391 -15.82 -9.82 8.02
CA LEU A 391 -15.91 -9.01 9.24
C LEU A 391 -17.12 -8.07 9.21
N SER A 392 -17.43 -7.49 8.05
CA SER A 392 -18.62 -6.65 7.92
C SER A 392 -19.93 -7.42 8.16
N VAL A 393 -20.01 -8.68 7.70
CA VAL A 393 -21.15 -9.58 7.97
C VAL A 393 -21.20 -9.95 9.45
N VAL A 394 -20.08 -10.41 10.02
CA VAL A 394 -20.00 -10.84 11.43
C VAL A 394 -20.36 -9.70 12.38
N TRP A 395 -19.86 -8.48 12.16
CA TRP A 395 -20.18 -7.32 13.00
C TRP A 395 -21.63 -6.87 12.85
N THR A 396 -22.17 -6.98 11.64
CA THR A 396 -23.58 -6.69 11.40
C THR A 396 -24.47 -7.66 12.18
N LEU A 397 -24.13 -8.95 12.19
CA LEU A 397 -24.88 -9.97 12.92
C LEU A 397 -24.74 -9.83 14.44
N LYS A 398 -23.53 -9.58 14.95
CA LYS A 398 -23.26 -9.39 16.40
C LYS A 398 -24.05 -8.26 17.03
N GLY A 399 -24.39 -7.22 16.27
CA GLY A 399 -25.19 -6.11 16.79
C GLY A 399 -26.65 -6.46 17.05
N SER A 400 -27.16 -7.55 16.47
CA SER A 400 -28.58 -7.93 16.55
C SER A 400 -28.88 -8.49 17.94
N LYS A 401 -30.00 -8.09 18.56
CA LYS A 401 -30.34 -8.54 19.92
C LYS A 401 -30.59 -10.05 19.94
N GLU A 402 -30.06 -10.74 20.95
CA GLU A 402 -30.34 -12.16 21.16
C GLU A 402 -31.86 -12.39 21.29
N GLY A 403 -32.41 -13.26 20.44
CA GLY A 403 -33.83 -13.65 20.46
C GLY A 403 -34.73 -13.03 19.38
N GLU A 404 -34.28 -11.98 18.68
CA GLU A 404 -34.95 -11.50 17.47
C GLU A 404 -34.24 -12.05 16.23
N GLN A 405 -34.96 -12.70 15.31
CA GLN A 405 -34.42 -12.96 13.98
C GLN A 405 -34.07 -11.60 13.38
N ALA A 406 -32.78 -11.31 13.25
CA ALA A 406 -32.31 -10.10 12.58
C ALA A 406 -32.98 -10.04 11.22
N SER A 407 -33.92 -9.11 11.05
CA SER A 407 -34.58 -8.92 9.78
C SER A 407 -33.50 -8.65 8.73
N LEU A 408 -33.64 -9.23 7.53
CA LEU A 408 -32.75 -8.91 6.39
C LEU A 408 -32.61 -7.39 6.21
N TRP A 409 -33.62 -6.65 6.63
CA TRP A 409 -33.66 -5.19 6.64
C TRP A 409 -32.71 -4.54 7.65
N GLU A 410 -32.61 -5.08 8.86
CA GLU A 410 -31.68 -4.60 9.89
C GLU A 410 -30.22 -4.86 9.49
N ILE A 411 -29.96 -6.04 8.91
CA ILE A 411 -28.66 -6.39 8.34
C ILE A 411 -28.30 -5.40 7.23
N TRP A 412 -29.23 -5.13 6.32
CA TRP A 412 -29.02 -4.15 5.25
C TRP A 412 -28.71 -2.76 5.79
N TYR A 413 -29.36 -2.28 6.86
CA TYR A 413 -29.07 -0.96 7.46
C TYR A 413 -27.71 -0.89 8.14
N ARG A 414 -27.27 -1.96 8.79
CA ARG A 414 -26.03 -1.98 9.56
C ARG A 414 -24.79 -2.23 8.71
N PHE A 415 -24.93 -3.00 7.63
CA PHE A 415 -23.85 -3.34 6.71
C PHE A 415 -23.12 -2.08 6.22
N PRO A 416 -21.78 -2.01 6.19
CA PRO A 416 -21.07 -0.82 5.72
C PRO A 416 -21.16 -0.69 4.18
N LYS A 417 -21.78 0.38 3.67
CA LYS A 417 -22.15 0.48 2.23
C LYS A 417 -20.95 0.66 1.32
N PHE A 418 -19.89 1.30 1.81
CA PHE A 418 -18.65 1.44 1.06
C PHE A 418 -18.02 0.06 0.72
N VAL A 419 -18.30 -1.01 1.49
CA VAL A 419 -17.85 -2.38 1.17
C VAL A 419 -18.49 -2.88 -0.12
N LEU A 420 -19.75 -2.53 -0.38
CA LEU A 420 -20.41 -2.82 -1.66
C LEU A 420 -19.72 -2.07 -2.80
N GLY A 421 -19.34 -0.81 -2.59
CA GLY A 421 -18.57 -0.04 -3.56
C GLY A 421 -17.18 -0.64 -3.84
N PHE A 422 -16.47 -1.07 -2.79
CA PHE A 422 -15.21 -1.81 -2.91
C PHE A 422 -15.38 -3.07 -3.75
N LEU A 423 -16.39 -3.90 -3.46
CA LEU A 423 -16.68 -5.13 -4.21
C LEU A 423 -17.06 -4.83 -5.65
N ALA A 424 -17.92 -3.83 -5.88
CA ALA A 424 -18.30 -3.40 -7.23
C ALA A 424 -17.09 -2.94 -8.03
N SER A 425 -16.19 -2.15 -7.44
CA SER A 425 -14.94 -1.73 -8.08
C SER A 425 -14.05 -2.93 -8.40
N SER A 426 -13.88 -3.86 -7.46
CA SER A 426 -13.08 -5.08 -7.67
C SER A 426 -13.64 -5.95 -8.81
N LEU A 427 -14.96 -6.18 -8.85
CA LEU A 427 -15.61 -6.94 -9.91
C LEU A 427 -15.52 -6.24 -11.26
N LEU A 428 -15.72 -4.92 -11.30
CA LEU A 428 -15.61 -4.10 -12.50
C LEU A 428 -14.21 -4.22 -13.12
N PHE A 429 -13.16 -4.01 -12.32
CA PHE A 429 -11.77 -4.11 -12.79
C PHE A 429 -11.36 -5.55 -13.12
N SER A 430 -11.99 -6.55 -12.52
CA SER A 430 -11.61 -7.96 -12.71
C SER A 430 -12.28 -8.62 -13.91
N PHE A 431 -13.54 -8.29 -14.19
CA PHE A 431 -14.38 -9.04 -15.13
C PHE A 431 -14.98 -8.20 -16.25
N VAL A 432 -15.08 -6.88 -16.08
CA VAL A 432 -15.76 -6.00 -17.04
C VAL A 432 -14.77 -5.20 -17.89
N LEU A 433 -13.75 -4.61 -17.26
CA LEU A 433 -12.77 -3.81 -17.97
C LEU A 433 -11.77 -4.67 -18.74
N SER A 434 -11.44 -4.23 -19.96
CA SER A 434 -10.41 -4.88 -20.77
C SER A 434 -9.00 -4.55 -20.28
N GLU A 435 -8.04 -5.44 -20.54
CA GLU A 435 -6.64 -5.26 -20.12
C GLU A 435 -6.01 -3.91 -20.56
N PRO A 436 -6.25 -3.39 -21.79
CA PRO A 436 -5.75 -2.08 -22.19
C PRO A 436 -6.30 -0.94 -21.32
N VAL A 437 -7.59 -0.98 -20.97
CA VAL A 437 -8.22 0.02 -20.10
C VAL A 437 -7.59 -0.04 -18.72
N ILE A 438 -7.49 -1.22 -18.12
CA ILE A 438 -6.87 -1.42 -16.79
C ILE A 438 -5.44 -0.88 -16.77
N LYS A 439 -4.63 -1.17 -17.81
CA LYS A 439 -3.26 -0.65 -17.92
C LYS A 439 -3.21 0.87 -18.01
N ALA A 440 -4.18 1.49 -18.68
CA ALA A 440 -4.24 2.93 -18.85
C ALA A 440 -4.68 3.66 -17.59
N ILE A 441 -5.71 3.18 -16.89
CA ILE A 441 -6.33 3.89 -15.77
C ILE A 441 -5.90 3.39 -14.38
N GLY A 442 -5.33 2.19 -14.26
CA GLY A 442 -5.04 1.58 -12.95
C GLY A 442 -4.09 2.40 -12.08
N LYS A 443 -2.96 2.87 -12.64
CA LYS A 443 -2.01 3.74 -11.91
C LYS A 443 -2.60 5.11 -11.57
N PRO A 444 -3.28 5.82 -12.50
CA PRO A 444 -4.00 7.05 -12.16
C PRO A 444 -5.01 6.88 -11.03
N VAL A 445 -5.84 5.84 -11.08
CA VAL A 445 -6.86 5.54 -10.06
C VAL A 445 -6.21 5.24 -8.71
N GLN A 446 -5.12 4.47 -8.70
CA GLN A 446 -4.31 4.23 -7.49
C GLN A 446 -3.71 5.53 -6.92
N ALA A 447 -3.28 6.47 -7.76
CA ALA A 447 -2.76 7.73 -7.25
C ALA A 447 -3.86 8.54 -6.54
N LEU A 448 -5.09 8.51 -7.06
CA LEU A 448 -6.25 9.17 -6.44
C LEU A 448 -6.63 8.51 -5.09
N GLU A 449 -6.58 7.18 -5.00
CA GLU A 449 -6.71 6.44 -3.74
C GLU A 449 -5.70 6.91 -2.69
N VAL A 450 -4.41 6.97 -3.06
CA VAL A 450 -3.33 7.42 -2.16
C VAL A 450 -3.60 8.81 -1.60
N TRP A 451 -4.16 9.72 -2.41
CA TRP A 451 -4.55 11.05 -1.94
C TRP A 451 -5.67 11.03 -0.91
N PHE A 452 -6.70 10.20 -1.09
CA PHE A 452 -7.76 10.04 -0.08
C PHE A 452 -7.20 9.51 1.23
N PHE A 453 -6.35 8.49 1.18
CA PHE A 453 -5.72 7.98 2.41
C PHE A 453 -4.76 8.99 3.03
N ALA A 454 -4.00 9.75 2.24
CA ALA A 454 -3.16 10.81 2.78
C ALA A 454 -3.99 11.85 3.55
N LEU A 455 -5.11 12.32 2.98
CA LEU A 455 -6.04 13.23 3.64
C LEU A 455 -6.66 12.62 4.90
N ALA A 456 -7.03 11.33 4.86
CA ALA A 456 -7.56 10.61 6.02
C ALA A 456 -6.54 10.56 7.17
N PHE A 457 -5.31 10.13 6.91
CA PHE A 457 -4.29 10.00 7.96
C PHE A 457 -3.77 11.33 8.47
N THR A 458 -3.70 12.35 7.60
CA THR A 458 -3.47 13.71 8.05
C THR A 458 -4.60 14.16 8.97
N SER A 459 -5.85 13.84 8.63
CA SER A 459 -7.01 14.19 9.46
C SER A 459 -6.95 13.52 10.83
N ILE A 460 -6.64 12.22 10.86
CA ILE A 460 -6.40 11.46 12.10
C ILE A 460 -5.33 12.14 12.96
N GLY A 461 -4.19 12.49 12.37
CA GLY A 461 -3.11 13.16 13.10
C GLY A 461 -3.53 14.49 13.70
N LEU A 462 -4.29 15.29 12.95
CA LEU A 462 -4.83 16.58 13.39
C LEU A 462 -5.90 16.45 14.50
N GLU A 463 -6.57 15.30 14.62
CA GLU A 463 -7.56 15.03 15.67
C GLU A 463 -6.99 14.30 16.90
N THR A 464 -5.75 13.83 16.82
CA THR A 464 -5.14 12.98 17.84
C THR A 464 -4.18 13.76 18.74
N ARG A 465 -4.18 13.42 20.04
CA ARG A 465 -3.15 13.85 20.99
C ARG A 465 -2.17 12.71 21.22
N PHE A 466 -0.88 13.01 21.29
CA PHE A 466 0.15 12.00 21.45
C PHE A 466 -0.07 11.15 22.71
N MET A 467 -0.45 11.81 23.81
CA MET A 467 -0.71 11.12 25.09
C MET A 467 -1.93 10.18 25.00
N ASP A 468 -2.98 10.56 24.28
CA ASP A 468 -4.16 9.70 24.08
C ASP A 468 -3.79 8.45 23.28
N LEU A 469 -2.89 8.60 22.30
CA LEU A 469 -2.42 7.49 21.48
C LEU A 469 -1.49 6.55 22.28
N ALA A 470 -0.56 7.10 23.05
CA ALA A 470 0.36 6.32 23.88
C ALA A 470 -0.35 5.58 25.02
N ALA A 471 -1.35 6.21 25.64
CA ALA A 471 -2.16 5.60 26.70
C ALA A 471 -3.24 4.64 26.18
N LEU A 472 -3.46 4.55 24.86
CA LEU A 472 -4.53 3.77 24.26
C LEU A 472 -4.40 2.28 24.63
N GLY A 473 -5.39 1.76 25.37
CA GLY A 473 -5.42 0.36 25.82
C GLY A 473 -4.34 -0.01 26.85
N GLY A 474 -3.67 0.96 27.47
CA GLY A 474 -2.71 0.72 28.55
C GLY A 474 -1.52 -0.18 28.17
N GLY A 475 -1.06 -0.09 26.91
CA GLY A 475 0.04 -0.90 26.38
C GLY A 475 -0.30 -2.34 26.01
N LYS A 476 -1.47 -2.85 26.41
CA LYS A 476 -1.93 -4.21 26.07
C LYS A 476 -2.05 -4.43 24.55
N PRO A 477 -2.55 -3.48 23.73
CA PRO A 477 -2.55 -3.61 22.27
C PRO A 477 -1.16 -3.81 21.67
N ALA A 478 -0.15 -3.10 22.18
CA ALA A 478 1.23 -3.29 21.71
C ALA A 478 1.76 -4.68 22.04
N VAL A 479 1.51 -5.16 23.26
CA VAL A 479 1.91 -6.52 23.66
C VAL A 479 1.21 -7.57 22.79
N ALA A 480 -0.10 -7.43 22.57
CA ALA A 480 -0.84 -8.33 21.68
C ALA A 480 -0.24 -8.37 20.27
N PHE A 481 0.02 -7.20 19.69
CA PHE A 481 0.59 -7.08 18.36
C PHE A 481 1.98 -7.70 18.27
N LEU A 482 2.89 -7.36 19.20
CA LEU A 482 4.28 -7.84 19.18
C LEU A 482 4.36 -9.35 19.38
N VAL A 483 3.56 -9.92 20.29
CA VAL A 483 3.50 -11.37 20.50
C VAL A 483 2.90 -12.06 19.29
N ALA A 484 1.82 -11.53 18.72
CA ALA A 484 1.22 -12.07 17.51
C ALA A 484 2.17 -11.97 16.30
N GLN A 485 2.95 -10.90 16.20
CA GLN A 485 3.93 -10.71 15.13
C GLN A 485 5.13 -11.65 15.30
N GLY A 486 5.60 -11.84 16.53
CA GLY A 486 6.61 -12.87 16.82
C GLY A 486 6.13 -14.28 16.45
N PHE A 487 4.88 -14.60 16.79
CA PHE A 487 4.25 -15.84 16.36
C PHE A 487 4.13 -15.94 14.84
N ASN A 488 3.72 -14.86 14.15
CA ASN A 488 3.64 -14.79 12.70
C ASN A 488 4.98 -15.08 12.04
N VAL A 489 6.07 -14.46 12.52
CA VAL A 489 7.43 -14.69 12.02
C VAL A 489 7.80 -16.18 12.07
N ILE A 490 7.51 -16.84 13.19
CA ILE A 490 7.85 -18.26 13.39
C ILE A 490 6.93 -19.16 12.55
N TRP A 491 5.62 -18.93 12.60
CA TRP A 491 4.63 -19.73 11.89
C TRP A 491 4.82 -19.67 10.37
N THR A 492 5.03 -18.47 9.85
CA THR A 492 5.27 -18.26 8.42
C THR A 492 6.59 -18.89 7.98
N LEU A 493 7.62 -18.91 8.83
CA LEU A 493 8.87 -19.60 8.53
C LEU A 493 8.66 -21.12 8.36
N ILE A 494 7.90 -21.73 9.27
CA ILE A 494 7.54 -23.16 9.20
C ILE A 494 6.83 -23.45 7.87
N LEU A 495 5.80 -22.66 7.53
CA LEU A 495 5.08 -22.84 6.27
C LEU A 495 5.96 -22.61 5.04
N ALA A 496 6.86 -21.63 5.08
CA ALA A 496 7.77 -21.37 3.97
C ALA A 496 8.68 -22.58 3.71
N TYR A 497 9.23 -23.22 4.75
CA TYR A 497 10.00 -24.45 4.59
C TYR A 497 9.15 -25.62 4.08
N LEU A 498 7.94 -25.80 4.61
CA LEU A 498 7.06 -26.88 4.21
C LEU A 498 6.64 -26.78 2.74
N LEU A 499 6.30 -25.56 2.28
CA LEU A 499 5.72 -25.32 0.95
C LEU A 499 6.76 -25.03 -0.13
N PHE A 500 7.85 -24.35 0.20
CA PHE A 500 8.86 -23.88 -0.76
C PHE A 500 10.22 -24.57 -0.60
N GLY A 501 10.43 -25.32 0.49
CA GLY A 501 11.70 -25.99 0.79
C GLY A 501 11.88 -27.38 0.15
N GLY A 502 10.90 -27.88 -0.61
CA GLY A 502 10.96 -29.22 -1.19
C GLY A 502 10.38 -30.34 -0.30
N ILE A 503 9.74 -30.00 0.83
CA ILE A 503 9.25 -30.98 1.82
C ILE A 503 7.88 -31.54 1.41
N LEU A 504 6.86 -30.67 1.31
CA LEU A 504 5.50 -31.08 0.90
C LEU A 504 5.31 -31.05 -0.61
N PHE A 505 5.97 -30.12 -1.29
CA PHE A 505 5.91 -29.92 -2.73
C PHE A 505 7.33 -29.75 -3.28
N PRO A 506 7.60 -30.16 -4.54
CA PRO A 506 8.86 -29.86 -5.20
C PRO A 506 9.13 -28.35 -5.16
N SER A 507 10.38 -27.95 -4.94
CA SER A 507 10.74 -26.54 -4.88
C SER A 507 10.30 -25.83 -6.17
N PRO A 508 9.45 -24.80 -6.06
CA PRO A 508 8.90 -24.14 -7.24
C PRO A 508 10.00 -23.47 -8.07
N VAL A 509 10.00 -23.77 -9.37
CA VAL A 509 10.85 -23.11 -10.36
C VAL A 509 10.12 -21.85 -10.82
N PHE A 510 10.65 -20.67 -10.48
CA PHE A 510 10.06 -19.37 -10.77
C PHE A 510 10.68 -18.67 -11.98
#